data_AF-A0A2D5B0E1-F1
#
_entry.id   AF-A0A2D5B0E1-F1
#
_cell.length_a   1.000
_cell.length_b   1.000
_cell.length_c   1.000
_cell.angle_alpha   90.00
_cell.angle_beta   90.00
_cell.angle_gamma   90.00
#
_symmetry.space_group_name_H-M   'P 1'
#
loop_
_entity.id
_entity.type
_entity.pdbx_description
1 polymer ?
#
loop_
_entity_poly.entity_id
_entity_poly.type
_entity_poly.pdbx_seq_one_letter_code
_entity_poly.pdbx_strand_id
1 'polypeptide(L)'
;MEHRGSRVRYRASEGEPRLFLERLLHGTRSQALECGLERVRRSVRRRNRTDLRTRLPVPSGAFWKIRTRADPQLARERARGVLTVRVIARLDVATKRAPLKRARELEACGADALWIFGNHVDCTLHVVGKLRSEISIPIAAACPADLENISECFEAGADRVLLPAHALSTIAAVAERYGSSSTTAAIDTIEGEPDKGSRLRPEPAGSPSDDPVHLARLAAEHGAGEIALSTFCRAGALSAPDGEWTAAISSTLQVPLVAAGIATWEQGYTALSAGADAVLARDSVGEAARSIVRVKFHLAELGIRVRPQVGS
;
A
#
# COMPACT_ATOMS: atom_id res chain seq x y z
N MET A 1 -1.60 -43.15 34.38
CA MET A 1 -2.54 -42.72 33.33
C MET A 1 -3.51 -41.74 34.00
N GLU A 2 -3.14 -40.49 34.28
CA GLU A 2 -2.95 -39.34 33.36
C GLU A 2 -4.17 -39.15 32.43
N HIS A 3 -4.85 -38.00 32.31
CA HIS A 3 -4.46 -36.61 32.53
C HIS A 3 -5.62 -35.73 33.06
N ARG A 4 -5.27 -34.79 33.96
CA ARG A 4 -6.03 -33.56 34.26
C ARG A 4 -5.64 -32.49 33.23
N GLY A 5 -6.61 -31.94 32.49
CA GLY A 5 -6.41 -30.81 31.58
C GLY A 5 -6.52 -29.47 32.29
N SER A 6 -5.37 -28.84 32.57
CA SER A 6 -5.25 -27.50 33.15
C SER A 6 -5.55 -26.39 32.13
N ARG A 7 -6.44 -25.46 32.50
CA ARG A 7 -6.72 -24.19 31.80
C ARG A 7 -5.47 -23.30 31.82
N VAL A 8 -4.98 -22.90 30.65
CA VAL A 8 -3.95 -21.84 30.52
C VAL A 8 -4.65 -20.50 30.34
N ARG A 9 -4.49 -19.58 31.31
CA ARG A 9 -4.83 -18.16 31.16
C ARG A 9 -3.64 -17.46 30.50
N TYR A 10 -3.86 -16.78 29.38
CA TYR A 10 -2.89 -15.84 28.83
C TYR A 10 -3.02 -14.50 29.57
N ARG A 11 -1.97 -14.10 30.28
CA ARG A 11 -1.76 -12.72 30.74
C ARG A 11 -1.02 -12.00 29.61
N ALA A 12 -1.60 -10.92 29.07
CA ALA A 12 -0.88 -10.03 28.17
C ALA A 12 0.21 -9.30 28.98
N SER A 13 1.47 -9.54 28.65
CA SER A 13 2.59 -8.73 29.12
C SER A 13 2.69 -7.50 28.24
N GLU A 14 2.48 -6.33 28.84
CA GLU A 14 2.79 -5.03 28.24
C GLU A 14 4.29 -4.96 27.93
N GLY A 15 4.62 -4.69 26.67
CA GLY A 15 5.97 -4.33 26.25
C GLY A 15 6.60 -5.18 25.15
N GLU A 16 6.10 -5.15 23.92
CA GLU A 16 6.92 -5.46 22.73
C GLU A 16 6.47 -4.73 21.42
N PRO A 17 6.66 -3.39 21.30
CA PRO A 17 6.66 -2.76 19.96
C PRO A 17 8.03 -2.88 19.26
N ARG A 18 9.14 -2.80 20.01
CA ARG A 18 10.51 -2.73 19.45
C ARG A 18 11.01 -4.04 18.84
N LEU A 19 10.76 -5.18 19.50
CA LEU A 19 11.19 -6.49 19.02
C LEU A 19 10.42 -6.97 17.78
N PHE A 20 9.20 -6.48 17.58
CA PHE A 20 8.42 -6.73 16.38
C PHE A 20 8.99 -5.97 15.15
N LEU A 21 9.37 -4.71 15.34
CA LEU A 21 10.00 -3.88 14.31
C LEU A 21 11.36 -4.45 13.86
N GLU A 22 12.23 -4.86 14.79
CA GLU A 22 13.53 -5.46 14.43
C GLU A 22 13.38 -6.78 13.66
N ARG A 23 12.38 -7.62 14.00
CA ARG A 23 12.11 -8.85 13.24
C ARG A 23 11.54 -8.59 11.85
N LEU A 24 10.72 -7.55 11.67
CA LEU A 24 10.21 -7.13 10.36
C LEU A 24 11.31 -6.57 9.45
N LEU A 25 12.28 -5.86 10.03
CA LEU A 25 13.44 -5.34 9.32
C LEU A 25 14.45 -6.44 8.98
N HIS A 26 14.59 -7.51 9.80
CA HIS A 26 15.72 -8.44 9.72
C HIS A 26 15.46 -9.97 9.59
N GLY A 27 14.25 -10.52 9.44
CA GLY A 27 14.06 -11.99 9.26
C GLY A 27 13.08 -12.40 8.16
N THR A 28 13.34 -13.38 7.27
CA THR A 28 14.04 -14.67 7.47
C THR A 28 14.82 -15.12 6.22
N ARG A 29 16.13 -15.39 6.38
CA ARG A 29 16.85 -16.41 5.60
C ARG A 29 16.61 -17.78 6.26
N SER A 30 16.32 -18.79 5.44
CA SER A 30 15.97 -20.15 5.87
C SER A 30 17.16 -20.94 6.41
N GLN A 31 16.85 -21.93 7.25
CA GLN A 31 17.64 -22.81 8.13
C GLN A 31 18.66 -23.77 7.43
N ALA A 32 19.45 -23.31 6.46
CA ALA A 32 20.45 -24.16 5.77
C ALA A 32 21.92 -23.84 6.09
N LEU A 33 22.22 -23.10 7.16
CA LEU A 33 23.61 -22.63 7.45
C LEU A 33 24.17 -23.05 8.82
N GLU A 34 23.52 -23.95 9.56
CA GLU A 34 24.05 -24.43 10.83
C GLU A 34 25.21 -25.45 10.71
N CYS A 35 25.46 -26.04 9.54
CA CYS A 35 26.64 -26.90 9.33
C CYS A 35 27.93 -26.15 8.91
N GLY A 36 27.91 -24.83 8.72
CA GLY A 36 29.07 -24.06 8.24
C GLY A 36 29.81 -23.22 9.29
N LEU A 37 29.18 -22.95 10.44
CA LEU A 37 29.64 -21.90 11.37
C LEU A 37 30.56 -22.39 12.50
N GLU A 38 30.74 -23.69 12.70
CA GLU A 38 31.70 -24.22 13.69
C GLU A 38 33.16 -24.20 13.21
N ARG A 39 33.43 -24.17 11.90
CA ARG A 39 34.81 -24.03 11.37
C ARG A 39 35.34 -22.59 11.42
N VAL A 40 34.47 -21.59 11.43
CA VAL A 40 34.87 -20.16 11.45
C VAL A 40 35.07 -19.65 12.88
N ARG A 41 34.32 -20.17 13.87
CA ARG A 41 34.42 -19.74 15.28
C ARG A 41 35.75 -20.10 15.96
N ARG A 42 36.50 -21.10 15.46
CA ARG A 42 37.83 -21.46 16.01
C ARG A 42 38.98 -20.60 15.48
N SER A 43 38.81 -19.88 14.37
CA SER A 43 39.90 -19.13 13.74
C SER A 43 39.98 -17.65 14.11
N VAL A 44 39.00 -17.10 14.84
CA VAL A 44 38.89 -15.64 15.10
C VAL A 44 39.27 -15.23 16.54
N ARG A 45 39.61 -16.18 17.43
CA ARG A 45 39.99 -15.84 18.83
C ARG A 45 41.48 -15.54 19.06
N ARG A 46 42.30 -15.44 18.02
CA ARG A 46 43.68 -14.96 18.13
C ARG A 46 44.08 -14.18 16.88
N ARG A 47 43.95 -12.86 16.92
CA ARG A 47 45.02 -11.92 16.54
C ARG A 47 44.57 -10.47 16.73
N ASN A 48 45.46 -9.74 17.38
CA ASN A 48 45.35 -8.35 17.79
C ASN A 48 45.23 -7.39 16.62
N ARG A 49 44.53 -6.27 16.88
CA ARG A 49 45.03 -4.89 16.79
C ARG A 49 46.29 -4.70 15.91
N THR A 50 46.10 -4.19 14.69
CA THR A 50 46.81 -3.06 14.04
C THR A 50 46.32 -2.95 12.60
N ASP A 51 46.23 -1.70 12.10
CA ASP A 51 46.08 -1.24 10.71
C ASP A 51 45.59 -2.23 9.64
N LEU A 52 44.54 -1.83 8.89
CA LEU A 52 44.51 -1.98 7.43
C LEU A 52 43.31 -1.23 6.84
N ARG A 53 43.63 -0.09 6.20
CA ARG A 53 42.93 0.40 5.01
C ARG A 53 42.90 -0.73 3.98
N THR A 54 41.75 -1.33 3.71
CA THR A 54 41.55 -2.08 2.46
C THR A 54 40.10 -1.95 2.03
N ARG A 55 39.95 -1.19 0.93
CA ARG A 55 38.73 -1.03 0.14
C ARG A 55 38.28 -2.40 -0.34
N LEU A 56 37.01 -2.74 -0.11
CA LEU A 56 36.36 -3.84 -0.83
C LEU A 56 36.14 -3.40 -2.30
N PRO A 57 36.38 -4.27 -3.28
CA PRO A 57 36.22 -3.93 -4.69
C PRO A 57 34.73 -3.84 -5.03
N VAL A 58 34.30 -2.65 -5.42
CA VAL A 58 33.00 -2.42 -6.07
C VAL A 58 33.17 -2.84 -7.54
N PRO A 59 32.25 -3.62 -8.14
CA PRO A 59 32.36 -3.97 -9.55
C PRO A 59 32.33 -2.70 -10.41
N SER A 60 33.44 -2.46 -11.10
CA SER A 60 33.60 -1.41 -12.10
C SER A 60 32.90 -1.82 -13.39
N GLY A 61 31.89 -1.06 -13.83
CA GLY A 61 31.41 -1.17 -15.21
C GLY A 61 29.90 -1.05 -15.45
N ALA A 62 29.26 -0.01 -14.92
CA ALA A 62 28.11 0.65 -15.56
C ALA A 62 27.90 1.98 -14.82
N PHE A 63 28.73 2.96 -15.17
CA PHE A 63 28.58 4.34 -14.71
C PHE A 63 27.31 4.93 -15.33
N TRP A 64 26.17 4.77 -14.65
CA TRP A 64 25.13 5.78 -14.76
C TRP A 64 25.64 6.98 -13.96
N LYS A 65 26.32 7.88 -14.67
CA LYS A 65 26.53 9.27 -14.26
C LYS A 65 25.14 9.93 -14.15
N ILE A 66 24.35 9.54 -13.16
CA ILE A 66 23.17 10.30 -12.77
C ILE A 66 23.75 11.50 -12.05
N ARG A 67 23.87 12.62 -12.77
CA ARG A 67 24.04 13.93 -12.15
C ARG A 67 22.95 14.02 -11.09
N THR A 68 23.35 13.99 -9.83
CA THR A 68 22.54 14.33 -8.67
C THR A 68 22.11 15.79 -8.79
N ARG A 69 21.15 16.07 -9.65
CA ARG A 69 20.15 17.09 -9.36
C ARG A 69 19.11 16.37 -8.52
N ALA A 70 18.84 16.87 -7.31
CA ALA A 70 17.60 16.51 -6.62
C ALA A 70 16.44 16.63 -7.62
N ASP A 71 15.45 15.74 -7.57
CA ASP A 71 14.20 15.94 -8.32
C ASP A 71 13.63 17.32 -7.89
N PRO A 72 13.66 18.33 -8.78
CA PRO A 72 13.26 19.68 -8.42
C PRO A 72 11.75 19.77 -8.12
N GLN A 73 10.96 18.74 -8.48
CA GLN A 73 9.52 18.72 -8.37
C GLN A 73 9.06 18.29 -6.97
N LEU A 74 9.57 17.16 -6.45
CA LEU A 74 9.30 16.73 -5.07
C LEU A 74 9.88 17.73 -4.04
N ALA A 75 10.99 18.40 -4.40
CA ALA A 75 11.56 19.48 -3.60
C ALA A 75 10.71 20.77 -3.57
N ARG A 76 9.93 21.06 -4.63
CA ARG A 76 9.01 22.21 -4.71
C ARG A 76 7.69 21.96 -3.98
N GLU A 77 7.19 20.72 -3.97
CA GLU A 77 5.97 20.36 -3.24
C GLU A 77 6.19 20.23 -1.72
N ARG A 78 7.39 19.80 -1.30
CA ARG A 78 7.84 19.82 0.11
C ARG A 78 8.01 21.22 0.70
N ALA A 79 8.29 22.23 -0.13
CA ALA A 79 8.57 23.59 0.32
C ALA A 79 7.31 24.40 0.70
N ARG A 80 6.10 23.93 0.35
CA ARG A 80 4.81 24.62 0.60
C ARG A 80 4.11 24.25 1.91
N GLY A 81 4.68 23.31 2.68
CA GLY A 81 4.21 22.99 4.03
C GLY A 81 3.04 22.01 4.06
N VAL A 82 3.35 20.78 4.47
CA VAL A 82 2.41 19.73 4.92
C VAL A 82 1.73 18.89 3.83
N LEU A 83 2.50 18.32 2.91
CA LEU A 83 2.08 17.07 2.27
C LEU A 83 2.57 15.90 3.13
N THR A 84 1.64 15.32 3.89
CA THR A 84 1.85 14.04 4.56
C THR A 84 1.49 12.96 3.54
N VAL A 85 2.50 12.26 3.01
CA VAL A 85 2.25 11.14 2.09
C VAL A 85 1.52 10.04 2.85
N ARG A 86 0.38 9.60 2.29
CA ARG A 86 -0.43 8.51 2.87
C ARG A 86 0.07 7.16 2.34
N VAL A 87 0.27 6.22 3.25
CA VAL A 87 0.56 4.83 2.95
C VAL A 87 -0.63 3.99 3.38
N ILE A 88 -1.38 3.51 2.39
CA ILE A 88 -2.64 2.80 2.57
C ILE A 88 -2.37 1.30 2.60
N ALA A 89 -3.07 0.58 3.48
CA ALA A 89 -3.02 -0.86 3.55
C ALA A 89 -4.17 -1.51 2.78
N ARG A 90 -3.88 -2.57 2.04
CA ARG A 90 -4.90 -3.44 1.43
C ARG A 90 -5.22 -4.61 2.38
N LEU A 91 -6.51 -4.93 2.53
CA LEU A 91 -6.99 -6.12 3.23
C LEU A 91 -8.00 -6.86 2.34
N ASP A 92 -7.64 -8.06 1.93
CA ASP A 92 -8.54 -8.98 1.25
C ASP A 92 -9.26 -9.86 2.29
N VAL A 93 -10.59 -9.79 2.36
CA VAL A 93 -11.37 -10.55 3.35
C VAL A 93 -11.82 -11.92 2.83
N ALA A 94 -11.71 -12.18 1.54
CA ALA A 94 -12.07 -13.47 0.95
C ALA A 94 -11.02 -14.54 1.23
N THR A 95 -9.74 -14.13 1.28
CA THR A 95 -8.60 -15.07 1.35
C THR A 95 -7.98 -15.19 2.73
N LYS A 96 -8.24 -14.25 3.66
CA LYS A 96 -7.48 -14.14 4.90
C LYS A 96 -8.20 -14.73 6.11
N ARG A 97 -7.48 -15.57 6.85
CA ARG A 97 -7.87 -16.01 8.19
C ARG A 97 -7.70 -14.84 9.17
N ALA A 98 -8.74 -14.55 9.96
CA ALA A 98 -8.76 -13.53 11.02
C ALA A 98 -8.51 -12.07 10.56
N PRO A 99 -9.44 -11.46 9.79
CA PRO A 99 -9.28 -10.09 9.26
C PRO A 99 -9.07 -9.02 10.34
N LEU A 100 -9.70 -9.16 11.50
CA LEU A 100 -9.53 -8.22 12.63
C LEU A 100 -8.08 -8.16 13.12
N LYS A 101 -7.46 -9.32 13.32
CA LYS A 101 -6.05 -9.40 13.75
C LYS A 101 -5.16 -8.70 12.72
N ARG A 102 -5.42 -8.96 11.44
CA ARG A 102 -4.62 -8.39 10.35
C ARG A 102 -4.77 -6.87 10.25
N ALA A 103 -5.97 -6.34 10.40
CA ALA A 103 -6.21 -4.89 10.41
C ALA A 103 -5.46 -4.20 11.55
N ARG A 104 -5.53 -4.74 12.77
CA ARG A 104 -4.77 -4.21 13.93
C ARG A 104 -3.25 -4.22 13.68
N GLU A 105 -2.73 -5.29 13.07
CA GLU A 105 -1.31 -5.35 12.69
C GLU A 105 -0.93 -4.26 11.68
N LEU A 106 -1.77 -4.01 10.67
CA LEU A 106 -1.53 -3.01 9.63
C LEU A 106 -1.58 -1.59 10.20
N GLU A 107 -2.55 -1.29 11.07
CA GLU A 107 -2.60 -0.02 11.80
C GLU A 107 -1.38 0.18 12.70
N ALA A 108 -0.97 -0.86 13.44
CA ALA A 108 0.22 -0.82 14.29
C ALA A 108 1.52 -0.61 13.49
N CYS A 109 1.59 -1.11 12.24
CA CYS A 109 2.68 -0.81 11.31
C CYS A 109 2.65 0.63 10.76
N GLY A 110 1.62 1.39 11.10
CA GLY A 110 1.44 2.79 10.72
C GLY A 110 0.65 3.02 9.45
N ALA A 111 -0.21 2.09 9.00
CA ALA A 111 -1.08 2.34 7.85
C ALA A 111 -1.94 3.60 8.04
N ASP A 112 -2.03 4.46 7.03
CA ASP A 112 -2.78 5.72 7.10
C ASP A 112 -4.28 5.55 6.88
N ALA A 113 -4.65 4.52 6.13
CA ALA A 113 -6.02 4.07 5.89
C ALA A 113 -6.01 2.57 5.55
N LEU A 114 -7.18 1.94 5.64
CA LEU A 114 -7.38 0.53 5.32
C LEU A 114 -8.40 0.38 4.19
N TRP A 115 -8.01 -0.26 3.10
CA TRP A 115 -8.90 -0.57 1.97
C TRP A 115 -9.27 -2.05 1.98
N ILE A 116 -10.57 -2.31 2.08
CA ILE A 116 -11.12 -3.65 2.23
C ILE A 116 -11.70 -4.12 0.90
N PHE A 117 -11.29 -5.31 0.47
CA PHE A 117 -11.76 -5.96 -0.74
C PHE A 117 -12.33 -7.33 -0.39
N GLY A 118 -13.48 -7.68 -0.99
CA GLY A 118 -14.13 -8.97 -0.81
C GLY A 118 -14.82 -9.43 -2.10
N ASN A 119 -15.14 -10.72 -2.16
CA ASN A 119 -15.84 -11.30 -3.31
C ASN A 119 -17.36 -11.03 -3.29
N HIS A 120 -17.91 -10.77 -2.09
CA HIS A 120 -19.31 -10.45 -1.85
C HIS A 120 -19.40 -9.26 -0.91
N VAL A 121 -20.40 -8.40 -1.16
CA VAL A 121 -20.66 -7.22 -0.34
C VAL A 121 -20.91 -7.60 1.13
N ASP A 122 -21.69 -8.64 1.41
CA ASP A 122 -21.97 -9.14 2.76
C ASP A 122 -20.71 -9.44 3.57
N CYS A 123 -19.70 -10.05 2.93
CA CYS A 123 -18.43 -10.34 3.57
C CYS A 123 -17.69 -9.05 3.95
N THR A 124 -17.74 -8.04 3.07
CA THR A 124 -17.15 -6.72 3.31
C THR A 124 -17.88 -6.01 4.45
N LEU A 125 -19.22 -5.93 4.40
CA LEU A 125 -20.06 -5.28 5.42
C LEU A 125 -19.84 -5.86 6.82
N HIS A 126 -19.87 -7.19 6.94
CA HIS A 126 -19.65 -7.87 8.22
C HIS A 126 -18.27 -7.59 8.82
N VAL A 127 -17.24 -7.47 7.98
CA VAL A 127 -15.89 -7.15 8.43
C VAL A 127 -15.76 -5.67 8.77
N VAL A 128 -16.32 -4.76 7.97
CA VAL A 128 -16.32 -3.31 8.21
C VAL A 128 -16.94 -3.00 9.56
N GLY A 129 -18.14 -3.52 9.86
CA GLY A 129 -18.83 -3.29 11.13
C GLY A 129 -18.03 -3.73 12.36
N LYS A 130 -17.29 -4.85 12.23
CA LYS A 130 -16.41 -5.32 13.31
C LYS A 130 -15.12 -4.51 13.43
N LEU A 131 -14.60 -3.98 12.33
CA LEU A 131 -13.34 -3.23 12.32
C LEU A 131 -13.53 -1.81 12.82
N ARG A 132 -14.68 -1.19 12.62
CA ARG A 132 -14.93 0.21 13.00
C ARG A 132 -14.69 0.47 14.49
N SER A 133 -14.97 -0.50 15.36
CA SER A 133 -14.70 -0.42 16.81
C SER A 133 -13.28 -0.83 17.22
N GLU A 134 -12.46 -1.27 16.27
CA GLU A 134 -11.16 -1.92 16.51
C GLU A 134 -9.97 -1.14 15.98
N ILE A 135 -10.19 -0.31 14.96
CA ILE A 135 -9.15 0.54 14.35
C ILE A 135 -9.62 2.00 14.27
N SER A 136 -8.66 2.91 14.38
CA SER A 136 -8.89 4.36 14.37
C SER A 136 -8.71 4.99 12.99
N ILE A 137 -8.00 4.31 12.09
CA ILE A 137 -7.73 4.80 10.74
C ILE A 137 -8.95 4.69 9.81
N PRO A 138 -9.06 5.56 8.79
CA PRO A 138 -10.17 5.51 7.83
C PRO A 138 -10.26 4.18 7.09
N ILE A 139 -11.49 3.72 6.83
CA ILE A 139 -11.81 2.49 6.10
C ILE A 139 -12.46 2.85 4.77
N ALA A 140 -11.91 2.33 3.67
CA ALA A 140 -12.59 2.32 2.38
C ALA A 140 -13.04 0.90 2.02
N ALA A 141 -14.30 0.74 1.62
CA ALA A 141 -14.88 -0.55 1.28
C ALA A 141 -15.10 -0.67 -0.24
N ALA A 142 -14.55 -1.71 -0.87
CA ALA A 142 -14.94 -2.07 -2.22
C ALA A 142 -16.35 -2.67 -2.21
N CYS A 143 -17.23 -2.12 -3.04
CA CYS A 143 -18.60 -2.58 -3.17
C CYS A 143 -19.08 -2.48 -4.63
N PRO A 144 -20.13 -3.23 -5.01
CA PRO A 144 -20.79 -3.05 -6.30
C PRO A 144 -21.29 -1.61 -6.48
N ALA A 145 -21.32 -1.14 -7.73
CA ALA A 145 -21.78 0.21 -8.07
C ALA A 145 -23.32 0.35 -8.03
N ASP A 146 -23.90 -0.02 -6.89
CA ASP A 146 -25.33 0.00 -6.60
C ASP A 146 -25.58 0.77 -5.29
N LEU A 147 -26.58 1.67 -5.29
CA LEU A 147 -26.78 2.62 -4.19
C LEU A 147 -27.26 1.97 -2.88
N GLU A 148 -27.94 0.83 -2.95
CA GLU A 148 -28.36 0.08 -1.77
C GLU A 148 -27.13 -0.48 -1.06
N ASN A 149 -26.31 -1.24 -1.79
CA ASN A 149 -25.04 -1.78 -1.31
C ASN A 149 -24.08 -0.70 -0.76
N ILE A 150 -24.03 0.46 -1.42
CA ILE A 150 -23.21 1.59 -0.98
C ILE A 150 -23.73 2.18 0.33
N SER A 151 -25.06 2.31 0.48
CA SER A 151 -25.67 2.80 1.72
C SER A 151 -25.36 1.86 2.88
N GLU A 152 -25.48 0.55 2.67
CA GLU A 152 -25.11 -0.47 3.66
C GLU A 152 -23.63 -0.39 4.05
N CYS A 153 -22.72 -0.09 3.10
CA CYS A 153 -21.29 0.10 3.42
C CYS A 153 -21.05 1.26 4.39
N PHE A 154 -21.72 2.39 4.17
CA PHE A 154 -21.63 3.54 5.09
C PHE A 154 -22.28 3.24 6.44
N GLU A 155 -23.44 2.57 6.46
CA GLU A 155 -24.12 2.16 7.70
C GLU A 155 -23.28 1.17 8.52
N ALA A 156 -22.53 0.29 7.86
CA ALA A 156 -21.57 -0.61 8.50
C ALA A 156 -20.35 0.14 9.09
N GLY A 157 -20.12 1.40 8.71
CA GLY A 157 -19.06 2.24 9.25
C GLY A 157 -17.85 2.43 8.32
N ALA A 158 -18.00 2.22 7.01
CA ALA A 158 -17.00 2.66 6.05
C ALA A 158 -16.97 4.20 5.99
N ASP A 159 -15.77 4.77 5.88
CA ASP A 159 -15.59 6.21 5.69
C ASP A 159 -15.68 6.58 4.19
N ARG A 160 -15.34 5.63 3.31
CA ARG A 160 -15.38 5.77 1.85
C ARG A 160 -15.80 4.47 1.16
N VAL A 161 -16.28 4.58 -0.08
CA VAL A 161 -16.47 3.44 -0.99
C VAL A 161 -15.49 3.48 -2.15
N LEU A 162 -15.04 2.30 -2.58
CA LEU A 162 -14.22 2.11 -3.78
C LEU A 162 -15.13 1.65 -4.91
N LEU A 163 -15.29 2.48 -5.94
CA LEU A 163 -16.17 2.22 -7.08
C LEU A 163 -15.36 2.17 -8.38
N PRO A 164 -15.75 1.34 -9.37
CA PRO A 164 -15.15 1.39 -10.69
C PRO A 164 -15.33 2.78 -11.33
N ALA A 165 -14.29 3.33 -11.93
CA ALA A 165 -14.32 4.69 -12.50
C ALA A 165 -15.31 4.86 -13.66
N HIS A 166 -15.69 3.77 -14.33
CA HIS A 166 -16.71 3.79 -15.38
C HIS A 166 -18.15 3.97 -14.84
N ALA A 167 -18.39 3.80 -13.53
CA ALA A 167 -19.72 3.91 -12.92
C ALA A 167 -20.13 5.36 -12.63
N LEU A 168 -20.02 6.24 -13.64
CA LEU A 168 -20.16 7.70 -13.50
C LEU A 168 -21.48 8.15 -12.86
N SER A 169 -22.60 7.52 -13.24
CA SER A 169 -23.92 7.84 -12.67
C SER A 169 -23.99 7.53 -11.17
N THR A 170 -23.41 6.39 -10.76
CA THR A 170 -23.36 6.00 -9.36
C THR A 170 -22.43 6.91 -8.57
N ILE A 171 -21.25 7.25 -9.13
CA ILE A 171 -20.31 8.21 -8.52
C ILE A 171 -21.01 9.56 -8.26
N ALA A 172 -21.75 10.08 -9.25
CA ALA A 172 -22.50 11.32 -9.10
C ALA A 172 -23.56 11.24 -7.99
N ALA A 173 -24.34 10.16 -7.95
CA ALA A 173 -25.36 9.97 -6.92
C ALA A 173 -24.76 9.85 -5.50
N VAL A 174 -23.60 9.20 -5.36
CA VAL A 174 -22.89 9.11 -4.07
C VAL A 174 -22.31 10.46 -3.67
N ALA A 175 -21.72 11.20 -4.61
CA ALA A 175 -21.20 12.53 -4.35
C ALA A 175 -22.30 13.51 -3.93
N GLU A 176 -23.48 13.44 -4.54
CA GLU A 176 -24.65 14.25 -4.17
C GLU A 176 -25.14 13.91 -2.75
N ARG A 177 -25.21 12.62 -2.40
CA ARG A 177 -25.78 12.16 -1.13
C ARG A 177 -24.82 12.24 0.05
N TYR A 178 -23.54 11.91 -0.16
CA TYR A 178 -22.54 11.72 0.90
C TYR A 178 -21.32 12.66 0.76
N GLY A 179 -21.26 13.47 -0.31
CA GLY A 179 -20.15 14.36 -0.62
C GLY A 179 -19.02 13.67 -1.39
N SER A 180 -18.26 14.42 -2.17
CA SER A 180 -17.21 13.87 -3.05
C SER A 180 -16.11 13.09 -2.32
N SER A 181 -15.76 13.49 -1.10
CA SER A 181 -14.73 12.81 -0.30
C SER A 181 -15.11 11.39 0.12
N SER A 182 -16.37 10.97 -0.08
CA SER A 182 -16.86 9.64 0.27
C SER A 182 -16.54 8.57 -0.80
N THR A 183 -16.09 8.96 -1.99
CA THR A 183 -15.84 8.03 -3.10
C THR A 183 -14.38 8.06 -3.54
N THR A 184 -13.80 6.88 -3.75
CA THR A 184 -12.56 6.70 -4.49
C THR A 184 -12.88 5.92 -5.77
N ALA A 185 -12.60 6.50 -6.94
CA ALA A 185 -12.83 5.84 -8.22
C ALA A 185 -11.60 5.03 -8.64
N ALA A 186 -11.78 3.74 -8.86
CA ALA A 186 -10.72 2.79 -9.23
C ALA A 186 -10.62 2.65 -10.76
N ILE A 187 -9.40 2.81 -11.27
CA ILE A 187 -9.03 2.61 -12.66
C ILE A 187 -8.03 1.47 -12.68
N ASP A 188 -8.41 0.40 -13.37
CA ASP A 188 -7.57 -0.77 -13.52
C ASP A 188 -6.96 -0.79 -14.92
N THR A 189 -5.64 -0.93 -14.98
CA THR A 189 -4.92 -1.20 -16.21
C THR A 189 -4.37 -2.64 -16.18
N ILE A 190 -4.04 -3.15 -17.35
CA ILE A 190 -3.40 -4.45 -17.53
C ILE A 190 -2.08 -4.24 -18.24
N GLU A 191 -1.02 -4.91 -17.78
CA GLU A 191 0.28 -4.91 -18.43
C GLU A 191 0.16 -5.34 -19.90
N GLY A 192 0.60 -4.47 -20.81
CA GLY A 192 0.63 -4.77 -22.24
C GLY A 192 1.86 -5.58 -22.62
N GLU A 193 2.24 -5.52 -23.90
CA GLU A 193 3.54 -6.03 -24.34
C GLU A 193 4.66 -5.08 -23.86
N PRO A 194 5.91 -5.56 -23.69
CA PRO A 194 7.02 -4.74 -23.20
C PRO A 194 7.19 -3.39 -23.91
N ASP A 195 6.82 -3.32 -25.20
CA ASP A 195 6.95 -2.12 -26.03
C ASP A 195 5.66 -1.29 -26.15
N LYS A 196 4.56 -1.72 -25.51
CA LYS A 196 3.23 -1.11 -25.65
C LYS A 196 2.70 -0.47 -24.37
N GLY A 197 3.42 -0.57 -23.26
CA GLY A 197 2.97 -0.08 -21.95
C GLY A 197 1.73 -0.81 -21.43
N SER A 198 1.21 -0.43 -20.26
CA SER A 198 -0.09 -0.94 -19.82
C SER A 198 -1.25 -0.27 -20.59
N ARG A 199 -2.39 -0.93 -20.64
CA ARG A 199 -3.64 -0.39 -21.23
C ARG A 199 -4.78 -0.50 -20.24
N LEU A 200 -5.86 0.27 -20.43
CA LEU A 200 -7.06 0.11 -19.61
C LEU A 200 -7.54 -1.35 -19.65
N ARG A 201 -7.93 -1.88 -18.49
CA ARG A 201 -8.63 -3.14 -18.38
C ARG A 201 -9.94 -3.04 -19.16
N PRO A 202 -10.37 -4.08 -19.89
CA PRO A 202 -11.68 -4.07 -20.52
C PRO A 202 -12.78 -3.79 -19.49
N GLU A 203 -13.46 -2.66 -19.68
CA GLU A 203 -14.59 -2.24 -18.87
C GLU A 203 -15.92 -2.77 -19.48
N PRO A 204 -17.04 -2.74 -18.74
CA PRO A 204 -18.33 -3.15 -19.27
C PRO A 204 -18.71 -2.42 -20.56
N ALA A 205 -19.50 -3.07 -21.42
CA ALA A 205 -19.98 -2.47 -22.66
C ALA A 205 -20.74 -1.15 -22.38
N GLY A 206 -20.44 -0.10 -23.15
CA GLY A 206 -21.00 1.24 -22.92
C GLY A 206 -20.21 2.10 -21.92
N SER A 207 -19.01 1.65 -21.50
CA SER A 207 -18.11 2.49 -20.71
C SER A 207 -17.72 3.77 -21.44
N PRO A 208 -17.53 4.87 -20.71
CA PRO A 208 -17.44 6.20 -21.32
C PRO A 208 -16.10 6.47 -22.02
N SER A 209 -15.06 5.67 -21.74
CA SER A 209 -13.76 5.77 -22.39
C SER A 209 -12.94 4.50 -22.19
N ASP A 210 -12.03 4.23 -23.13
CA ASP A 210 -10.95 3.24 -23.07
C ASP A 210 -9.59 3.87 -22.72
N ASP A 211 -9.53 5.19 -22.52
CA ASP A 211 -8.36 5.93 -22.08
C ASP A 211 -8.40 6.13 -20.54
N PRO A 212 -7.41 5.61 -19.79
CA PRO A 212 -7.32 5.80 -18.34
C PRO A 212 -7.33 7.27 -17.91
N VAL A 213 -6.72 8.17 -18.69
CA VAL A 213 -6.63 9.60 -18.34
C VAL A 213 -7.97 10.27 -18.49
N HIS A 214 -8.66 10.03 -19.61
CA HIS A 214 -10.00 10.55 -19.82
C HIS A 214 -10.99 9.99 -18.80
N LEU A 215 -10.91 8.69 -18.49
CA LEU A 215 -11.76 8.06 -17.48
C LEU A 215 -11.55 8.66 -16.08
N ALA A 216 -10.29 8.94 -15.69
CA ALA A 216 -9.97 9.61 -14.43
C ALA A 216 -10.61 11.00 -14.35
N ARG A 217 -10.51 11.78 -15.42
CA ARG A 217 -11.13 13.11 -15.50
C ARG A 217 -12.65 13.04 -15.36
N LEU A 218 -13.30 12.15 -16.11
CA LEU A 218 -14.74 11.99 -16.04
C LEU A 218 -15.20 11.60 -14.63
N ALA A 219 -14.52 10.64 -13.99
CA ALA A 219 -14.84 10.24 -12.62
C ALA A 219 -14.70 11.41 -11.63
N ALA A 220 -13.65 12.22 -11.74
CA ALA A 220 -13.47 13.41 -10.92
C ALA A 220 -14.54 14.48 -11.18
N GLU A 221 -14.89 14.73 -12.45
CA GLU A 221 -15.96 15.66 -12.86
C GLU A 221 -17.34 15.22 -12.36
N HIS A 222 -17.56 13.91 -12.20
CA HIS A 222 -18.78 13.33 -11.60
C HIS A 222 -18.73 13.27 -10.07
N GLY A 223 -17.68 13.80 -9.44
CA GLY A 223 -17.62 13.98 -8.00
C GLY A 223 -16.82 12.92 -7.23
N ALA A 224 -16.01 12.09 -7.88
CA ALA A 224 -15.04 11.26 -7.16
C ALA A 224 -14.00 12.15 -6.45
N GLY A 225 -13.88 12.03 -5.12
CA GLY A 225 -12.94 12.82 -4.32
C GLY A 225 -11.54 12.23 -4.19
N GLU A 226 -11.24 11.12 -4.87
CA GLU A 226 -9.92 10.48 -4.98
C GLU A 226 -9.95 9.51 -6.15
N ILE A 227 -8.84 9.38 -6.87
CA ILE A 227 -8.67 8.39 -7.94
C ILE A 227 -7.64 7.35 -7.49
N ALA A 228 -7.89 6.08 -7.79
CA ALA A 228 -6.94 4.99 -7.58
C ALA A 228 -6.55 4.39 -8.92
N LEU A 229 -5.24 4.35 -9.20
CA LEU A 229 -4.71 3.71 -10.39
C LEU A 229 -3.99 2.42 -10.00
N SER A 230 -4.44 1.31 -10.58
CA SER A 230 -3.81 0.00 -10.43
C SER A 230 -3.37 -0.57 -11.77
N THR A 231 -2.32 -1.39 -11.73
CA THR A 231 -1.97 -2.27 -12.85
C THR A 231 -2.09 -3.72 -12.40
N PHE A 232 -2.55 -4.56 -13.31
CA PHE A 232 -2.56 -6.00 -13.12
C PHE A 232 -1.68 -6.67 -14.15
N CYS A 233 -0.87 -7.62 -13.68
CA CYS A 233 -0.16 -8.49 -14.59
C CYS A 233 -1.13 -9.44 -15.29
N ARG A 234 -0.67 -10.06 -16.38
CA ARG A 234 -1.48 -11.03 -17.15
C ARG A 234 -1.98 -12.22 -16.33
N ALA A 235 -1.25 -12.57 -15.26
CA ALA A 235 -1.65 -13.62 -14.33
C ALA A 235 -2.69 -13.16 -13.27
N GLY A 236 -3.15 -11.90 -13.33
CA GLY A 236 -4.18 -11.34 -12.47
C GLY A 236 -3.68 -10.82 -11.12
N ALA A 237 -2.37 -10.82 -10.87
CA ALA A 237 -1.82 -10.23 -9.65
C ALA A 237 -1.68 -8.70 -9.79
N LEU A 238 -1.98 -8.00 -8.70
CA LEU A 238 -1.79 -6.56 -8.60
C LEU A 238 -0.30 -6.20 -8.66
N SER A 239 0.05 -5.21 -9.48
CA SER A 239 1.38 -4.62 -9.63
C SER A 239 1.32 -3.10 -9.51
N ALA A 240 2.47 -2.48 -9.26
CA ALA A 240 2.57 -1.02 -9.22
C ALA A 240 2.19 -0.43 -10.58
N PRO A 241 1.54 0.75 -10.61
CA PRO A 241 1.14 1.37 -11.85
C PRO A 241 2.34 1.88 -12.66
N ASP A 242 2.11 2.04 -13.96
CA ASP A 242 3.08 2.66 -14.86
C ASP A 242 3.33 4.12 -14.45
N GLY A 243 4.59 4.54 -14.45
CA GLY A 243 4.96 5.92 -14.16
C GLY A 243 4.42 6.92 -15.18
N GLU A 244 4.32 6.53 -16.46
CA GLU A 244 3.78 7.38 -17.51
C GLU A 244 2.28 7.63 -17.31
N TRP A 245 1.50 6.58 -17.00
CA TRP A 245 0.09 6.73 -16.65
C TRP A 245 -0.10 7.52 -15.37
N THR A 246 0.73 7.27 -14.36
CA THR A 246 0.68 8.00 -13.09
C THR A 246 0.90 9.50 -13.32
N ALA A 247 1.91 9.87 -14.12
CA ALA A 247 2.20 11.27 -14.47
C ALA A 247 1.13 11.92 -15.33
N ALA A 248 0.62 11.19 -16.33
CA ALA A 248 -0.44 11.68 -17.20
C ALA A 248 -1.72 11.97 -16.39
N ILE A 249 -2.15 11.03 -15.54
CA ILE A 249 -3.34 11.21 -14.71
C ILE A 249 -3.12 12.32 -13.67
N SER A 250 -2.03 12.28 -12.89
CA SER A 250 -1.78 13.26 -11.83
C SER A 250 -1.78 14.70 -12.34
N SER A 251 -1.22 14.93 -13.54
CA SER A 251 -1.18 16.26 -14.16
C SER A 251 -2.54 16.83 -14.56
N THR A 252 -3.58 16.01 -14.64
CA THR A 252 -4.93 16.40 -15.09
C THR A 252 -5.95 16.52 -13.96
N LEU A 253 -5.65 15.97 -12.79
CA LEU A 253 -6.60 15.89 -11.68
C LEU A 253 -6.41 17.04 -10.68
N GLN A 254 -7.52 17.44 -10.06
CA GLN A 254 -7.53 18.33 -8.89
C GLN A 254 -7.80 17.56 -7.58
N VAL A 255 -8.08 16.26 -7.68
CA VAL A 255 -8.32 15.35 -6.56
C VAL A 255 -7.12 14.42 -6.39
N PRO A 256 -6.88 13.88 -5.18
CA PRO A 256 -5.71 13.04 -4.93
C PRO A 256 -5.67 11.77 -5.78
N LEU A 257 -4.47 11.38 -6.20
CA LEU A 257 -4.18 10.12 -6.90
C LEU A 257 -3.48 9.11 -5.98
N VAL A 258 -4.05 7.91 -5.89
CA VAL A 258 -3.47 6.76 -5.19
C VAL A 258 -2.86 5.80 -6.21
N ALA A 259 -1.56 5.54 -6.09
CA ALA A 259 -0.90 4.47 -6.83
C ALA A 259 -1.04 3.13 -6.10
N ALA A 260 -1.75 2.17 -6.69
CA ALA A 260 -2.10 0.91 -6.06
C ALA A 260 -1.27 -0.27 -6.52
N GLY A 261 -0.83 -1.11 -5.57
CA GLY A 261 -0.06 -2.32 -5.87
C GLY A 261 1.42 -2.25 -5.53
N ILE A 262 1.81 -1.33 -4.64
CA ILE A 262 3.22 -1.13 -4.27
C ILE A 262 3.72 -2.29 -3.41
N ALA A 263 4.72 -3.01 -3.91
CA ALA A 263 5.39 -4.08 -3.18
C ALA A 263 6.69 -3.62 -2.52
N THR A 264 7.45 -2.75 -3.20
CA THR A 264 8.75 -2.26 -2.72
C THR A 264 8.79 -0.75 -2.56
N TRP A 265 9.79 -0.26 -1.82
CA TRP A 265 10.01 1.16 -1.63
C TRP A 265 10.30 1.87 -2.96
N GLU A 266 11.09 1.26 -3.84
CA GLU A 266 11.46 1.81 -5.14
C GLU A 266 10.24 2.04 -6.03
N GLN A 267 9.26 1.13 -5.99
CA GLN A 267 7.98 1.29 -6.68
C GLN A 267 7.19 2.46 -6.10
N GLY A 268 7.14 2.57 -4.77
CA GLY A 268 6.48 3.70 -4.10
C GLY A 268 7.13 5.03 -4.45
N TYR A 269 8.46 5.11 -4.41
CA TYR A 269 9.22 6.29 -4.79
C TYR A 269 8.97 6.68 -6.25
N THR A 270 8.93 5.70 -7.16
CA THR A 270 8.64 5.93 -8.59
C THR A 270 7.26 6.53 -8.77
N ALA A 271 6.23 5.96 -8.13
CA ALA A 271 4.87 6.47 -8.21
C ALA A 271 4.72 7.89 -7.63
N LEU A 272 5.32 8.15 -6.46
CA LEU A 272 5.30 9.48 -5.84
C LEU A 272 6.05 10.52 -6.69
N SER A 273 7.18 10.13 -7.30
CA SER A 273 7.93 11.02 -8.20
C SER A 273 7.15 11.30 -9.51
N ALA A 274 6.28 10.38 -9.92
CA ALA A 274 5.34 10.56 -11.03
C ALA A 274 4.08 11.35 -10.64
N GLY A 275 3.97 11.86 -9.41
CA GLY A 275 2.88 12.73 -8.98
C GLY A 275 1.70 12.02 -8.30
N ALA A 276 1.86 10.78 -7.84
CA ALA A 276 0.89 10.21 -6.91
C ALA A 276 0.95 10.89 -5.53
N ASP A 277 -0.21 11.12 -4.91
CA ASP A 277 -0.31 11.70 -3.55
C ASP A 277 -0.20 10.64 -2.44
N ALA A 278 -0.51 9.40 -2.78
CA ALA A 278 -0.55 8.28 -1.85
C ALA A 278 -0.20 6.96 -2.54
N VAL A 279 0.19 5.99 -1.72
CA VAL A 279 0.53 4.64 -2.18
C VAL A 279 -0.28 3.60 -1.43
N LEU A 280 -0.86 2.64 -2.15
CA LEU A 280 -1.52 1.47 -1.57
C LEU A 280 -0.58 0.26 -1.65
N ALA A 281 -0.18 -0.24 -0.48
CA ALA A 281 0.67 -1.41 -0.36
C ALA A 281 -0.06 -2.67 -0.85
N ARG A 282 0.63 -3.47 -1.66
CA ARG A 282 0.13 -4.77 -2.12
C ARG A 282 0.08 -5.76 -0.96
N ASP A 283 -1.03 -6.46 -0.81
CA ASP A 283 -1.17 -7.53 0.18
C ASP A 283 -0.62 -8.87 -0.33
N SER A 284 0.69 -9.02 -0.33
CA SER A 284 1.33 -10.34 -0.23
C SER A 284 1.52 -10.70 1.25
N VAL A 285 1.30 -11.97 1.61
CA VAL A 285 1.27 -12.46 2.99
C VAL A 285 2.53 -12.01 3.77
N GLY A 286 2.33 -11.15 4.78
CA GLY A 286 3.41 -10.60 5.62
C GLY A 286 4.23 -9.48 4.97
N GLU A 287 4.08 -9.25 3.67
CA GLU A 287 4.83 -8.24 2.92
C GLU A 287 4.22 -6.85 3.08
N ALA A 288 2.89 -6.71 3.04
CA ALA A 288 2.24 -5.39 3.19
C ALA A 288 2.70 -4.62 4.45
N ALA A 289 2.79 -5.31 5.59
CA ALA A 289 3.27 -4.71 6.85
C ALA A 289 4.72 -4.23 6.72
N ARG A 290 5.60 -5.04 6.10
CA ARG A 290 7.00 -4.68 5.83
C ARG A 290 7.09 -3.53 4.83
N SER A 291 6.28 -3.56 3.78
CA SER A 291 6.25 -2.53 2.75
C SER A 291 5.81 -1.20 3.35
N ILE A 292 4.78 -1.16 4.20
CA ILE A 292 4.35 0.06 4.90
C ILE A 292 5.49 0.64 5.74
N VAL A 293 6.12 -0.18 6.59
CA VAL A 293 7.23 0.25 7.46
C VAL A 293 8.40 0.76 6.62
N ARG A 294 8.82 0.01 5.60
CA ARG A 294 9.95 0.37 4.73
C ARG A 294 9.69 1.64 3.93
N VAL A 295 8.49 1.76 3.34
CA VAL A 295 8.09 2.95 2.60
C VAL A 295 8.14 4.17 3.51
N LYS A 296 7.50 4.11 4.68
CA LYS A 296 7.51 5.22 5.64
C LYS A 296 8.91 5.57 6.15
N PHE A 297 9.73 4.55 6.44
CA PHE A 297 11.11 4.75 6.88
C PHE A 297 11.92 5.51 5.83
N HIS A 298 11.90 5.08 4.58
CA HIS A 298 12.66 5.74 3.53
C HIS A 298 12.09 7.11 3.13
N LEU A 299 10.75 7.30 3.17
CA LEU A 299 10.15 8.62 3.03
C LEU A 299 10.70 9.59 4.09
N ALA A 300 10.77 9.14 5.35
CA ALA A 300 11.31 9.94 6.45
C ALA A 300 12.82 10.21 6.29
N GLU A 301 13.62 9.22 5.87
CA GLU A 301 15.05 9.41 5.57
C GLU A 301 15.28 10.46 4.48
N LEU A 302 14.38 10.54 3.50
CA LEU A 302 14.40 11.56 2.46
C LEU A 302 13.86 12.92 2.91
N GLY A 303 13.36 13.05 4.15
CA GLY A 303 12.76 14.29 4.67
C GLY A 303 11.33 14.55 4.18
N ILE A 304 10.63 13.53 3.69
CA ILE A 304 9.19 13.60 3.37
C ILE A 304 8.40 13.41 4.65
N ARG A 305 7.41 14.28 4.89
CA ARG A 305 6.52 14.10 6.02
C ARG A 305 5.61 12.89 5.79
N VAL A 306 5.58 12.00 6.76
CA VAL A 306 4.67 10.86 6.84
C VAL A 306 4.06 10.84 8.24
N ARG A 307 2.87 10.23 8.39
CA ARG A 307 2.31 10.04 9.73
C ARG A 307 3.24 9.14 10.54
N PRO A 308 3.68 9.56 11.74
CA PRO A 308 4.53 8.74 12.59
C PRO A 308 3.83 7.43 12.98
N GLN A 309 4.63 6.41 13.27
CA GLN A 309 4.12 5.14 13.79
C GLN A 309 3.76 5.33 15.26
N VAL A 310 2.74 4.61 15.75
CA VAL A 310 2.38 4.67 17.16
C VAL A 310 3.53 4.08 17.98
N GLY A 311 4.20 4.92 18.78
CA GLY A 311 5.32 4.52 19.65
C GLY A 311 6.73 4.74 19.09
N SER A 312 6.88 5.47 17.98
CA SER A 312 8.18 5.99 17.48
C SER A 312 8.52 7.36 18.05
#